data_AF-A0A843SQH9-F1
#
_entry.id   AF-A0A843SQH9-F1
#
_cell.length_a   1.000
_cell.length_b   1.000
_cell.length_c   1.000
_cell.angle_alpha   90.00
_cell.angle_beta   90.00
_cell.angle_gamma   90.00
#
_symmetry.space_group_name_H-M   'P 1'
#
loop_
_entity.id
_entity.type
_entity.pdbx_description
1 polymer ?
#
loop_
_entity_poly.entity_id
_entity_poly.type
_entity_poly.pdbx_seq_one_letter_code
_entity_poly.pdbx_strand_id
1 'polypeptide(L)'
;MSNILHDTAPDFSQPIAVLKHCHDKIRKQLDTLHKLLAHLPKHGADAEAQKAAQAVQKYFNNAAHMHHEDEEQNLVPMLQATARDADAALLAELVPGILADHQQMDQDWHIINSQLDQIANGQGTALSAEMVQRFCDAYAAHMVIEESNIAPMAKRLFSPEQMAQLGSAMQVRRGITPALPQSQVPEQQQVAVANTVADGVVLADLRLDYGRASLTEHDVLDDPIAQFGKWFEEAMRAKVNEPNAMSVATVDAEGKPSSRIVLIKQYDARGFTWYTNYESQKGRQLGDNPHAALLFFWSELERQVRIEGKVVKTSAEESDKYFYSRPVKSQIAAIASQQSARIASREQMEANYDAAAAVGGEHPVRPEYWGGYRLEPVRIEFWQGRRSRFHDRIVYVKQADGSWMKERLQP
;
A
#
# COMPACT_ATOMS: atom_id res chain seq x y z
N MET A 1 -48.56 -3.71 -22.97
CA MET A 1 -47.83 -2.62 -22.31
C MET A 1 -46.52 -3.19 -21.82
N SER A 2 -45.42 -2.77 -22.45
CA SER A 2 -44.06 -3.22 -22.17
C SER A 2 -43.63 -2.73 -20.79
N ASN A 3 -43.41 -3.66 -19.86
CA ASN A 3 -42.76 -3.37 -18.60
C ASN A 3 -41.26 -3.60 -18.82
N ILE A 4 -40.55 -2.52 -19.17
CA ILE A 4 -39.09 -2.49 -19.26
C ILE A 4 -38.59 -2.52 -17.81
N LEU A 5 -38.45 -3.72 -17.26
CA LEU A 5 -37.61 -3.96 -16.09
C LEU A 5 -36.18 -3.61 -16.51
N HIS A 6 -35.59 -2.61 -15.85
CA HIS A 6 -34.17 -2.31 -15.99
C HIS A 6 -33.39 -3.60 -15.76
N ASP A 7 -32.65 -4.04 -16.78
CA ASP A 7 -31.69 -5.14 -16.67
C ASP A 7 -30.75 -4.82 -15.52
N THR A 8 -30.90 -5.53 -14.40
CA THR A 8 -29.98 -5.44 -13.27
C THR A 8 -28.59 -5.81 -13.78
N ALA A 9 -27.58 -4.97 -13.48
CA ALA A 9 -26.21 -5.25 -13.89
C ALA A 9 -25.83 -6.69 -13.50
N PRO A 10 -25.17 -7.45 -14.38
CA PRO A 10 -24.84 -8.84 -14.09
C PRO A 10 -23.96 -8.91 -12.84
N ASP A 11 -24.25 -9.89 -11.99
CA ASP A 11 -23.43 -10.19 -10.83
C ASP A 11 -22.42 -11.32 -11.15
N PHE A 12 -21.54 -11.60 -10.20
CA PHE A 12 -20.47 -12.58 -10.38
C PHE A 12 -20.93 -14.04 -10.42
N SER A 13 -22.23 -14.33 -10.22
CA SER A 13 -22.78 -15.64 -10.56
C SER A 13 -22.84 -15.86 -12.07
N GLN A 14 -22.71 -14.80 -12.87
CA GLN A 14 -22.68 -14.81 -14.33
C GLN A 14 -21.40 -14.15 -14.86
N PRO A 15 -20.21 -14.74 -14.63
CA PRO A 15 -18.92 -14.09 -14.91
C PRO A 15 -18.74 -13.65 -16.38
N ILE A 16 -19.21 -14.45 -17.33
CA ILE A 16 -19.13 -14.07 -18.76
C ILE A 16 -20.06 -12.87 -19.08
N ALA A 17 -21.18 -12.73 -18.38
CA ALA A 17 -22.04 -11.55 -18.52
C ALA A 17 -21.38 -10.31 -17.89
N VAL A 18 -20.60 -10.47 -16.82
CA VAL A 18 -19.80 -9.39 -16.22
C VAL A 18 -18.74 -8.90 -17.19
N LEU A 19 -17.97 -9.79 -17.83
CA LEU A 19 -16.98 -9.42 -18.86
C LEU A 19 -17.63 -8.66 -20.03
N LYS A 20 -18.76 -9.17 -20.54
CA LYS A 20 -19.53 -8.45 -21.57
C LYS A 20 -19.98 -7.06 -21.08
N HIS A 21 -20.39 -6.93 -19.83
CA HIS A 21 -20.78 -5.65 -19.27
C HIS A 21 -19.58 -4.68 -19.12
N CYS A 22 -18.38 -5.21 -18.87
CA CYS A 22 -17.13 -4.44 -18.96
C CYS A 22 -16.89 -3.92 -20.39
N HIS A 23 -17.11 -4.75 -21.43
CA HIS A 23 -16.99 -4.30 -22.83
C HIS A 23 -17.93 -3.13 -23.15
N ASP A 24 -19.18 -3.19 -22.69
CA ASP A 24 -20.14 -2.10 -22.89
C ASP A 24 -19.70 -0.79 -22.22
N LYS A 25 -19.02 -0.89 -21.07
CA LYS A 25 -18.43 0.27 -20.40
C LYS A 25 -17.17 0.76 -21.12
N ILE A 26 -16.31 -0.13 -21.60
CA ILE A 26 -15.14 0.21 -22.42
C ILE A 26 -15.60 1.01 -23.64
N ARG A 27 -16.57 0.50 -24.41
CA ARG A 27 -17.15 1.21 -25.57
C ARG A 27 -17.60 2.63 -25.23
N LYS A 28 -18.30 2.82 -24.11
CA LYS A 28 -18.73 4.16 -23.65
C LYS A 28 -17.57 5.10 -23.35
N GLN A 29 -16.48 4.59 -22.78
CA GLN A 29 -15.29 5.41 -22.52
C GLN A 29 -14.51 5.72 -23.79
N LEU A 30 -14.42 4.77 -24.74
CA LEU A 30 -13.85 5.01 -26.06
C LEU A 30 -14.66 6.08 -26.83
N ASP A 31 -15.98 6.04 -26.78
CA ASP A 31 -16.84 7.10 -27.34
C ASP A 31 -16.58 8.47 -26.68
N THR A 32 -16.29 8.47 -25.38
CA THR A 32 -15.96 9.69 -24.63
C THR A 32 -14.60 10.26 -25.07
N LEU A 33 -13.60 9.40 -25.30
CA LEU A 33 -12.31 9.80 -25.89
C LEU A 33 -12.47 10.43 -27.29
N HIS A 34 -13.29 9.83 -28.16
CA HIS A 34 -13.56 10.41 -29.48
C HIS A 34 -14.26 11.77 -29.40
N LYS A 35 -15.23 11.93 -28.49
CA LYS A 35 -15.91 13.22 -28.28
C LYS A 35 -14.94 14.28 -27.78
N LEU A 36 -14.00 13.92 -26.90
CA LEU A 36 -12.94 14.82 -26.43
C LEU A 36 -12.08 15.35 -27.58
N LEU A 37 -11.68 14.51 -28.54
CA LEU A 37 -10.92 14.95 -29.71
C LEU A 37 -11.65 16.05 -30.51
N ALA A 38 -12.97 15.96 -30.63
CA ALA A 38 -13.77 16.95 -31.35
C ALA A 38 -14.07 18.22 -30.52
N HIS A 39 -14.08 18.10 -29.19
CA HIS A 39 -14.41 19.18 -28.25
C HIS A 39 -13.22 20.10 -27.98
N LEU A 40 -12.04 19.53 -27.73
CA LEU A 40 -10.85 20.26 -27.31
C LEU A 40 -10.45 21.42 -28.27
N PRO A 41 -10.50 21.27 -29.61
CA PRO A 41 -10.15 22.37 -30.52
C PRO A 41 -11.12 23.57 -30.46
N LYS A 42 -12.37 23.35 -30.02
CA LYS A 42 -13.42 24.37 -30.03
C LYS A 42 -13.57 25.06 -28.67
N HIS A 43 -13.38 24.30 -27.60
CA HIS A 43 -13.71 24.73 -26.24
C HIS A 43 -12.52 24.70 -25.28
N GLY A 44 -11.36 24.18 -25.73
CA GLY A 44 -10.19 23.99 -24.88
C GLY A 44 -10.45 22.98 -23.76
N ALA A 45 -9.65 23.05 -22.70
CA ALA A 45 -9.79 22.20 -21.51
C ALA A 45 -10.78 22.84 -20.51
N ASP A 46 -12.00 23.09 -20.96
CA ASP A 46 -13.08 23.58 -20.12
C ASP A 46 -13.53 22.54 -19.08
N ALA A 47 -14.47 22.91 -18.22
CA ALA A 47 -14.93 22.02 -17.14
C ALA A 47 -15.56 20.71 -17.67
N GLU A 48 -16.17 20.73 -18.85
CA GLU A 48 -16.72 19.53 -19.50
C GLU A 48 -15.61 18.59 -19.96
N ALA A 49 -14.59 19.14 -20.65
CA ALA A 49 -13.43 18.38 -21.09
C ALA A 49 -12.64 17.79 -19.92
N GLN A 50 -12.43 18.58 -18.85
CA GLN A 50 -11.77 18.12 -17.63
C GLN A 50 -12.52 16.93 -17.00
N LYS A 51 -13.83 17.05 -16.85
CA LYS A 51 -14.67 16.00 -16.27
C LYS A 51 -14.70 14.74 -17.13
N ALA A 52 -14.77 14.88 -18.45
CA ALA A 52 -14.73 13.76 -19.37
C ALA A 52 -13.36 13.04 -19.32
N ALA A 53 -12.26 13.79 -19.31
CA ALA A 53 -10.91 13.23 -19.16
C ALA A 53 -10.77 12.45 -17.85
N GLN A 54 -11.20 13.03 -16.73
CA GLN A 54 -11.19 12.36 -15.41
C GLN A 54 -12.04 11.09 -15.39
N ALA A 55 -13.20 11.08 -16.07
CA ALA A 55 -14.06 9.91 -16.14
C ALA A 55 -13.41 8.75 -16.91
N VAL A 56 -12.78 9.05 -18.06
CA VAL A 56 -12.02 8.07 -18.85
C VAL A 56 -10.84 7.54 -18.04
N GLN A 57 -10.05 8.44 -17.44
CA GLN A 57 -8.91 8.07 -16.60
C GLN A 57 -9.32 7.17 -15.44
N LYS A 58 -10.38 7.54 -14.71
CA LYS A 58 -10.88 6.74 -13.59
C LYS A 58 -11.25 5.33 -14.03
N TYR A 59 -11.82 5.17 -15.23
CA TYR A 59 -12.21 3.85 -15.71
C TYR A 59 -11.00 3.02 -16.15
N PHE A 60 -10.15 3.54 -17.03
CA PHE A 60 -9.03 2.76 -17.57
C PHE A 60 -7.91 2.53 -16.54
N ASN A 61 -7.68 3.46 -15.60
CA ASN A 61 -6.70 3.24 -14.52
C ASN A 61 -7.15 2.18 -13.51
N ASN A 62 -8.44 1.88 -13.40
CA ASN A 62 -8.97 1.01 -12.33
C ASN A 62 -9.73 -0.22 -12.84
N ALA A 63 -10.72 -0.04 -13.71
CA ALA A 63 -11.63 -1.12 -14.09
C ALA A 63 -11.14 -1.91 -15.32
N ALA A 64 -10.49 -1.25 -16.29
CA ALA A 64 -10.04 -1.91 -17.52
C ALA A 64 -8.91 -2.93 -17.27
N HIS A 65 -7.95 -2.61 -16.40
CA HIS A 65 -6.88 -3.57 -16.07
C HIS A 65 -7.43 -4.85 -15.41
N MET A 66 -8.48 -4.72 -14.58
CA MET A 66 -9.11 -5.88 -13.94
C MET A 66 -9.79 -6.80 -14.95
N HIS A 67 -10.25 -6.26 -16.09
CA HIS A 67 -10.83 -7.03 -17.18
C HIS A 67 -9.77 -7.92 -17.83
N HIS A 68 -8.64 -7.34 -18.28
CA HIS A 68 -7.53 -8.12 -18.82
C HIS A 68 -7.03 -9.18 -17.81
N GLU A 69 -6.93 -8.83 -16.52
CA GLU A 69 -6.52 -9.80 -15.50
C GLU A 69 -7.53 -10.93 -15.28
N ASP A 70 -8.85 -10.67 -15.42
CA ASP A 70 -9.88 -11.73 -15.39
C ASP A 70 -9.66 -12.74 -16.52
N GLU A 71 -9.24 -12.27 -17.69
CA GLU A 71 -8.93 -13.10 -18.84
C GLU A 71 -7.62 -13.86 -18.67
N GLU A 72 -6.54 -13.16 -18.42
CA GLU A 72 -5.18 -13.71 -18.42
C GLU A 72 -4.92 -14.70 -17.30
N GLN A 73 -5.46 -14.44 -16.11
CA GLN A 73 -5.15 -15.25 -14.92
C GLN A 73 -6.16 -16.38 -14.70
N ASN A 74 -7.37 -16.27 -15.26
CA ASN A 74 -8.44 -17.23 -15.00
C ASN A 74 -9.08 -17.76 -16.28
N LEU A 75 -9.76 -16.91 -17.06
CA LEU A 75 -10.56 -17.39 -18.20
C LEU A 75 -9.72 -18.19 -19.21
N VAL A 76 -8.59 -17.62 -19.65
CA VAL A 76 -7.72 -18.22 -20.67
C VAL A 76 -7.05 -19.50 -20.15
N PRO A 77 -6.38 -19.52 -18.97
CA PRO A 77 -5.82 -20.75 -18.43
C PRO A 77 -6.85 -21.86 -18.21
N MET A 78 -8.05 -21.51 -17.73
CA MET A 78 -9.14 -22.48 -17.54
C MET A 78 -9.64 -23.04 -18.87
N LEU A 79 -9.75 -22.20 -19.90
CA LEU A 79 -10.08 -22.62 -21.27
C LEU A 79 -9.00 -23.55 -21.84
N GLN A 80 -7.72 -23.20 -21.70
CA GLN A 80 -6.61 -24.05 -22.16
C GLN A 80 -6.60 -25.41 -21.45
N ALA A 81 -6.93 -25.47 -20.16
CA ALA A 81 -7.03 -26.72 -19.41
C ALA A 81 -8.23 -27.59 -19.86
N THR A 82 -9.31 -26.97 -20.31
CA THR A 82 -10.60 -27.64 -20.58
C THR A 82 -10.79 -27.99 -22.06
N ALA A 83 -10.38 -27.12 -22.97
CA ALA A 83 -10.59 -27.26 -24.40
C ALA A 83 -9.87 -28.47 -24.99
N ARG A 84 -10.49 -29.10 -26.00
CA ARG A 84 -9.97 -30.27 -26.72
C ARG A 84 -10.15 -30.05 -28.22
N ASP A 85 -9.39 -30.79 -29.02
CA ASP A 85 -9.49 -30.84 -30.48
C ASP A 85 -9.53 -29.44 -31.14
N ALA A 86 -10.58 -29.14 -31.91
CA ALA A 86 -10.73 -27.87 -32.64
C ALA A 86 -10.74 -26.63 -31.71
N ASP A 87 -11.29 -26.75 -30.50
CA ASP A 87 -11.30 -25.64 -29.54
C ASP A 87 -9.89 -25.35 -29.02
N ALA A 88 -9.10 -26.40 -28.75
CA ALA A 88 -7.72 -26.26 -28.31
C ALA A 88 -6.85 -25.65 -29.42
N ALA A 89 -7.06 -26.05 -30.68
CA ALA A 89 -6.36 -25.46 -31.83
C ALA A 89 -6.70 -23.98 -32.00
N LEU A 90 -7.99 -23.62 -31.91
CA LEU A 90 -8.44 -22.23 -32.02
C LEU A 90 -7.87 -21.36 -30.87
N LEU A 91 -7.85 -21.87 -29.63
CA LEU A 91 -7.23 -21.14 -28.52
C LEU A 91 -5.73 -20.94 -28.72
N ALA A 92 -5.01 -21.95 -29.22
CA ALA A 92 -3.58 -21.84 -29.49
C ALA A 92 -3.28 -20.78 -30.57
N GLU A 93 -4.19 -20.57 -31.52
CA GLU A 93 -4.11 -19.51 -32.54
C GLU A 93 -4.41 -18.12 -31.96
N LEU A 94 -5.51 -17.98 -31.20
CA LEU A 94 -6.02 -16.68 -30.76
C LEU A 94 -5.28 -16.09 -29.54
N VAL A 95 -4.92 -16.92 -28.55
CA VAL A 95 -4.41 -16.45 -27.25
C VAL A 95 -3.14 -15.61 -27.37
N PRO A 96 -2.12 -15.97 -28.17
CA PRO A 96 -0.94 -15.11 -28.33
C PRO A 96 -1.28 -13.69 -28.82
N GLY A 97 -2.25 -13.57 -29.72
CA GLY A 97 -2.75 -12.28 -30.22
C GLY A 97 -3.46 -11.47 -29.13
N ILE A 98 -4.38 -12.11 -28.40
CA ILE A 98 -5.10 -11.49 -27.27
C ILE A 98 -4.12 -10.92 -26.23
N LEU A 99 -3.10 -11.70 -25.84
CA LEU A 99 -2.11 -11.25 -24.85
C LEU A 99 -1.23 -10.11 -25.38
N ALA A 100 -0.88 -10.14 -26.67
CA ALA A 100 -0.14 -9.06 -27.31
C ALA A 100 -0.97 -7.77 -27.40
N ASP A 101 -2.27 -7.90 -27.70
CA ASP A 101 -3.21 -6.79 -27.74
C ASP A 101 -3.33 -6.11 -26.37
N HIS A 102 -3.46 -6.87 -25.28
CA HIS A 102 -3.49 -6.31 -23.90
C HIS A 102 -2.24 -5.49 -23.61
N GLN A 103 -1.05 -6.02 -23.92
CA GLN A 103 0.21 -5.31 -23.72
C GLN A 103 0.28 -4.03 -24.55
N GLN A 104 -0.19 -4.06 -25.80
CA GLN A 104 -0.21 -2.89 -26.66
C GLN A 104 -1.20 -1.83 -26.15
N MET A 105 -2.38 -2.23 -25.69
CA MET A 105 -3.37 -1.33 -25.10
C MET A 105 -2.83 -0.65 -23.84
N ASP A 106 -2.15 -1.37 -22.97
CA ASP A 106 -1.55 -0.79 -21.77
C ASP A 106 -0.47 0.25 -22.11
N GLN A 107 0.36 -0.03 -23.13
CA GLN A 107 1.35 0.92 -23.63
C GLN A 107 0.69 2.17 -24.21
N ASP A 108 -0.33 1.99 -25.05
CA ASP A 108 -1.08 3.10 -25.67
C ASP A 108 -1.78 3.95 -24.60
N TRP A 109 -2.39 3.29 -23.62
CA TRP A 109 -3.04 3.93 -22.50
C TRP A 109 -2.07 4.77 -21.68
N HIS A 110 -0.83 4.31 -21.44
CA HIS A 110 0.16 5.09 -20.71
C HIS A 110 0.39 6.47 -21.36
N ILE A 111 0.46 6.51 -22.69
CA ILE A 111 0.71 7.76 -23.41
C ILE A 111 -0.57 8.61 -23.46
N ILE A 112 -1.73 8.01 -23.73
CA ILE A 112 -3.02 8.72 -23.73
C ILE A 112 -3.33 9.30 -22.34
N ASN A 113 -3.08 8.54 -21.27
CA ASN A 113 -3.32 8.95 -19.89
C ASN A 113 -2.48 10.17 -19.50
N SER A 114 -1.22 10.26 -19.97
CA SER A 114 -0.39 11.45 -19.71
C SER A 114 -0.94 12.72 -20.40
N GLN A 115 -1.53 12.58 -21.59
CA GLN A 115 -2.20 13.68 -22.29
C GLN A 115 -3.50 14.06 -21.59
N LEU A 116 -4.29 13.07 -21.16
CA LEU A 116 -5.52 13.29 -20.40
C LEU A 116 -5.27 13.96 -19.04
N ASP A 117 -4.13 13.70 -18.39
CA ASP A 117 -3.77 14.34 -17.13
C ASP A 117 -3.62 15.85 -17.29
N GLN A 118 -3.00 16.31 -18.38
CA GLN A 118 -2.90 17.74 -18.69
C GLN A 118 -4.28 18.36 -18.95
N ILE A 119 -5.16 17.63 -19.63
CA ILE A 119 -6.54 18.07 -19.90
C ILE A 119 -7.36 18.11 -18.62
N ALA A 120 -7.29 17.08 -17.79
CA ALA A 120 -8.02 16.92 -16.54
C ALA A 120 -7.67 18.00 -15.50
N ASN A 121 -6.44 18.52 -15.53
CA ASN A 121 -5.97 19.59 -14.67
C ASN A 121 -6.12 21.00 -15.30
N GLY A 122 -6.68 21.10 -16.51
CA GLY A 122 -6.81 22.37 -17.23
C GLY A 122 -5.47 22.98 -17.68
N GLN A 123 -4.40 22.18 -17.74
CA GLN A 123 -3.04 22.59 -18.02
C GLN A 123 -2.66 22.44 -19.50
N GLY A 124 -3.44 21.68 -20.28
CA GLY A 124 -3.20 21.49 -21.71
C GLY A 124 -4.43 20.99 -22.46
N THR A 125 -4.38 21.08 -23.79
CA THR A 125 -5.46 20.64 -24.69
C THR A 125 -5.01 19.60 -25.70
N ALA A 126 -3.74 19.19 -25.63
CA ALA A 126 -3.15 18.25 -26.58
C ALA A 126 -3.66 16.83 -26.31
N LEU A 127 -4.36 16.26 -27.29
CA LEU A 127 -4.75 14.85 -27.33
C LEU A 127 -4.50 14.34 -28.76
N SER A 128 -3.69 13.30 -28.90
CA SER A 128 -3.31 12.77 -30.21
C SER A 128 -4.45 11.97 -30.84
N ALA A 129 -5.01 12.48 -31.94
CA ALA A 129 -6.06 11.81 -32.69
C ALA A 129 -5.61 10.44 -33.23
N GLU A 130 -4.37 10.34 -33.71
CA GLU A 130 -3.79 9.09 -34.22
C GLU A 130 -3.74 8.01 -33.13
N MET A 131 -3.26 8.37 -31.95
CA MET A 131 -3.11 7.40 -30.85
C MET A 131 -4.46 7.00 -30.26
N VAL A 132 -5.38 7.96 -30.10
CA VAL A 132 -6.75 7.65 -29.65
C VAL A 132 -7.44 6.73 -30.66
N GLN A 133 -7.30 6.99 -31.96
CA GLN A 133 -7.86 6.11 -32.99
C GLN A 133 -7.26 4.70 -32.91
N ARG A 134 -5.93 4.59 -32.84
CA ARG A 134 -5.24 3.31 -32.69
C ARG A 134 -5.73 2.52 -31.47
N PHE A 135 -5.83 3.19 -30.32
CA PHE A 135 -6.29 2.58 -29.07
C PHE A 135 -7.74 2.11 -29.14
N CYS A 136 -8.62 2.91 -29.73
CA CYS A 136 -10.01 2.56 -29.94
C CYS A 136 -10.18 1.39 -30.91
N ASP A 137 -9.43 1.38 -32.02
CA ASP A 137 -9.45 0.31 -33.01
C ASP A 137 -8.94 -1.01 -32.42
N ALA A 138 -7.87 -0.95 -31.62
CA ALA A 138 -7.35 -2.11 -30.90
C ALA A 138 -8.41 -2.72 -29.99
N TYR A 139 -9.03 -1.92 -29.12
CA TYR A 139 -10.09 -2.43 -28.23
C TYR A 139 -11.29 -2.98 -29.00
N ALA A 140 -11.70 -2.32 -30.09
CA ALA A 140 -12.81 -2.77 -30.91
C ALA A 140 -12.53 -4.13 -31.56
N ALA A 141 -11.35 -4.30 -32.16
CA ALA A 141 -10.94 -5.56 -32.78
C ALA A 141 -10.81 -6.68 -31.74
N HIS A 142 -10.20 -6.38 -30.59
CA HIS A 142 -9.98 -7.32 -29.51
C HIS A 142 -11.30 -7.85 -28.92
N MET A 143 -12.23 -6.95 -28.55
CA MET A 143 -13.53 -7.35 -28.01
C MET A 143 -14.33 -8.20 -29.01
N VAL A 144 -14.16 -8.00 -30.32
CA VAL A 144 -14.79 -8.85 -31.34
C VAL A 144 -14.25 -10.28 -31.28
N ILE A 145 -12.94 -10.46 -31.11
CA ILE A 145 -12.33 -11.79 -30.97
C ILE A 145 -12.91 -12.49 -29.73
N GLU A 146 -12.98 -11.79 -28.61
CA GLU A 146 -13.45 -12.35 -27.35
C GLU A 146 -14.95 -12.68 -27.37
N GLU A 147 -15.78 -11.75 -27.87
CA GLU A 147 -17.23 -11.94 -27.95
C GLU A 147 -17.64 -13.00 -28.97
N SER A 148 -16.86 -13.18 -30.05
CA SER A 148 -17.16 -14.16 -31.10
C SER A 148 -16.62 -15.55 -30.80
N ASN A 149 -15.50 -15.65 -30.04
CA ASN A 149 -14.80 -16.92 -29.85
C ASN A 149 -14.69 -17.31 -28.37
N ILE A 150 -14.04 -16.47 -27.56
CA ILE A 150 -13.66 -16.81 -26.17
C ILE A 150 -14.89 -16.95 -25.26
N ALA A 151 -15.77 -15.96 -25.23
CA ALA A 151 -16.95 -15.96 -24.38
C ALA A 151 -17.95 -17.08 -24.74
N PRO A 152 -18.28 -17.34 -26.02
CA PRO A 152 -19.08 -18.51 -26.40
C PRO A 152 -18.43 -19.84 -26.05
N MET A 153 -17.10 -19.96 -26.23
CA MET A 153 -16.37 -21.18 -25.88
C MET A 153 -16.42 -21.45 -24.37
N ALA A 154 -16.19 -20.42 -23.53
CA ALA A 154 -16.29 -20.55 -22.08
C ALA A 154 -17.70 -20.96 -21.62
N LYS A 155 -18.74 -20.34 -22.19
CA LYS A 155 -20.14 -20.70 -21.92
C LYS A 155 -20.47 -22.16 -22.27
N ARG A 156 -19.85 -22.70 -23.31
CA ARG A 156 -20.07 -24.09 -23.76
C ARG A 156 -19.24 -25.10 -22.96
N LEU A 157 -18.00 -24.77 -22.62
CA LEU A 157 -17.04 -25.73 -22.06
C LEU A 157 -17.01 -25.76 -20.53
N PHE A 158 -17.28 -24.66 -19.84
CA PHE A 158 -17.16 -24.63 -18.39
C PHE A 158 -18.33 -25.30 -17.68
N SER A 159 -18.01 -26.14 -16.69
CA SER A 159 -18.98 -26.67 -15.75
C SER A 159 -19.54 -25.55 -14.85
N PRO A 160 -20.66 -25.78 -14.14
CA PRO A 160 -21.16 -24.83 -13.14
C PRO A 160 -20.13 -24.49 -12.06
N GLU A 161 -19.29 -25.46 -11.66
CA GLU A 161 -18.23 -25.28 -10.68
C GLU A 161 -17.11 -24.38 -11.23
N GLN A 162 -16.72 -24.58 -12.50
CA GLN A 162 -15.75 -23.71 -13.17
C GLN A 162 -16.30 -22.30 -13.35
N MET A 163 -17.58 -22.14 -13.69
CA MET A 163 -18.23 -20.82 -13.74
C MET A 163 -18.23 -20.14 -12.36
N ALA A 164 -18.55 -20.88 -11.29
CA ALA A 164 -18.50 -20.35 -9.94
C ALA A 164 -17.07 -19.99 -9.51
N GLN A 165 -16.07 -20.79 -9.89
CA GLN A 165 -14.65 -20.51 -9.64
C GLN A 165 -14.22 -19.22 -10.35
N LEU A 166 -14.59 -19.04 -11.62
CA LEU A 166 -14.29 -17.81 -12.36
C LEU A 166 -14.96 -16.59 -11.70
N GLY A 167 -16.24 -16.68 -11.37
CA GLY A 167 -16.97 -15.62 -10.67
C GLY A 167 -16.35 -15.25 -9.31
N SER A 168 -15.96 -16.27 -8.53
CA SER A 168 -15.26 -16.10 -7.25
C SER A 168 -13.90 -15.41 -7.44
N ALA A 169 -13.12 -15.80 -8.45
CA ALA A 169 -11.85 -15.15 -8.76
C ALA A 169 -12.05 -13.67 -9.15
N MET A 170 -13.07 -13.36 -9.97
CA MET A 170 -13.44 -11.98 -10.33
C MET A 170 -13.88 -11.16 -9.10
N GLN A 171 -14.58 -11.76 -8.14
CA GLN A 171 -14.94 -11.13 -6.86
C GLN A 171 -13.72 -10.83 -6.02
N VAL A 172 -12.83 -11.81 -5.84
CA VAL A 172 -11.59 -11.66 -5.06
C VAL A 172 -10.72 -10.55 -5.63
N ARG A 173 -10.55 -10.49 -6.95
CA ARG A 173 -9.80 -9.43 -7.64
C ARG A 173 -10.36 -8.02 -7.37
N ARG A 174 -11.65 -7.94 -7.06
CA ARG A 174 -12.37 -6.69 -6.75
C ARG A 174 -12.57 -6.48 -5.25
N GLY A 175 -11.91 -7.27 -4.40
CA GLY A 175 -12.00 -7.17 -2.94
C GLY A 175 -13.34 -7.63 -2.36
N ILE A 176 -14.19 -8.28 -3.16
CA ILE A 176 -15.49 -8.80 -2.74
C ILE A 176 -15.28 -10.22 -2.21
N THR A 177 -15.75 -10.50 -1.00
CA THR A 177 -15.71 -11.86 -0.45
C THR A 177 -16.71 -12.74 -1.20
N PRO A 178 -16.28 -13.80 -1.91
CA PRO A 178 -17.18 -14.70 -2.61
C PRO A 178 -18.12 -15.40 -1.63
N ALA A 179 -19.38 -15.60 -2.01
CA ALA A 179 -20.27 -16.49 -1.27
C ALA A 179 -19.73 -17.92 -1.38
N LEU A 180 -19.40 -18.56 -0.25
CA LEU A 180 -18.85 -19.91 -0.25
C LEU A 180 -19.89 -20.92 -0.79
N PRO A 181 -19.51 -21.85 -1.68
CA PRO A 181 -20.34 -23.00 -2.05
C PRO A 181 -20.65 -23.84 -0.80
N GLN A 182 -21.92 -24.20 -0.62
CA GLN A 182 -22.44 -24.86 0.59
C GLN A 182 -21.84 -26.26 0.92
N SER A 183 -20.92 -26.81 0.13
CA SER A 183 -20.56 -28.23 0.21
C SER A 183 -19.23 -28.56 0.92
N GLN A 184 -18.41 -27.60 1.38
CA GLN A 184 -17.07 -27.93 1.91
C GLN A 184 -16.54 -27.10 3.11
N VAL A 185 -17.38 -26.58 4.01
CA VAL A 185 -16.89 -25.95 5.25
C VAL A 185 -17.30 -26.80 6.46
N PRO A 186 -16.36 -27.27 7.31
CA PRO A 186 -16.70 -27.85 8.60
C PRO A 186 -17.46 -26.82 9.42
N GLU A 187 -18.55 -27.24 10.06
CA GLU A 187 -19.47 -26.42 10.84
C GLU A 187 -18.73 -25.61 11.93
N GLN A 188 -18.22 -24.44 11.59
CA GLN A 188 -17.76 -23.45 12.55
C GLN A 188 -18.96 -22.60 12.91
N GLN A 189 -19.42 -22.77 14.14
CA GLN A 189 -20.42 -21.92 14.77
C GLN A 189 -20.08 -20.45 14.49
N GLN A 190 -20.93 -19.79 13.70
CA GLN A 190 -20.90 -18.35 13.54
C GLN A 190 -21.22 -17.73 14.90
N VAL A 191 -20.17 -17.47 15.68
CA VAL A 191 -20.27 -16.52 16.78
C VAL A 191 -20.43 -15.16 16.11
N ALA A 192 -21.56 -14.50 16.35
CA ALA A 192 -21.81 -13.15 15.88
C ALA A 192 -20.72 -12.22 16.42
N VAL A 193 -19.72 -11.92 15.60
CA VAL A 193 -18.73 -10.90 15.92
C VAL A 193 -19.43 -9.57 15.72
N ALA A 194 -19.58 -8.80 16.80
CA ALA A 194 -20.14 -7.46 16.72
C ALA A 194 -19.26 -6.61 15.78
N ASN A 195 -19.77 -6.31 14.58
CA ASN A 195 -19.04 -5.49 13.62
C ASN A 195 -18.97 -4.05 14.13
N THR A 196 -17.76 -3.58 14.40
CA THR A 196 -17.54 -2.17 14.73
C THR A 196 -17.62 -1.36 13.43
N VAL A 197 -18.53 -0.39 13.40
CA VAL A 197 -18.75 0.50 12.26
C VAL A 197 -18.24 1.89 12.61
N ALA A 198 -17.40 2.46 11.75
CA ALA A 198 -16.98 3.86 11.81
C ALA A 198 -17.35 4.53 10.48
N ASP A 199 -18.09 5.64 10.51
CA ASP A 199 -18.58 6.36 9.33
C ASP A 199 -19.27 5.47 8.26
N GLY A 200 -20.07 4.50 8.70
CA GLY A 200 -20.79 3.60 7.81
C GLY A 200 -19.94 2.51 7.13
N VAL A 201 -18.64 2.45 7.45
CA VAL A 201 -17.72 1.41 6.98
C VAL A 201 -17.47 0.41 8.11
N VAL A 202 -17.64 -0.88 7.81
CA VAL A 202 -17.23 -1.96 8.72
C VAL A 202 -15.71 -1.98 8.75
N LEU A 203 -15.10 -1.92 9.94
CA LEU A 203 -13.64 -1.87 10.04
C LEU A 203 -12.92 -3.03 9.33
N ALA A 204 -13.54 -4.22 9.27
CA ALA A 204 -13.01 -5.39 8.58
C ALA A 204 -12.90 -5.23 7.04
N ASP A 205 -13.63 -4.27 6.48
CA ASP A 205 -13.73 -3.99 5.04
C ASP A 205 -12.76 -2.88 4.58
N LEU A 206 -12.08 -2.21 5.52
CA LEU A 206 -10.99 -1.29 5.21
C LEU A 206 -9.78 -2.08 4.69
N ARG A 207 -9.71 -2.25 3.37
CA ARG A 207 -8.60 -2.93 2.69
C ARG A 207 -8.01 -2.02 1.62
N LEU A 208 -6.70 -1.80 1.73
CA LEU A 208 -5.89 -1.21 0.67
C LEU A 208 -5.18 -2.36 -0.05
N ASP A 209 -5.26 -2.39 -1.37
CA ASP A 209 -4.46 -3.32 -2.17
C ASP A 209 -3.07 -2.72 -2.38
N TYR A 210 -2.03 -3.46 -2.03
CA TYR A 210 -0.64 -3.02 -2.11
C TYR A 210 -0.03 -3.54 -3.41
N GLY A 211 0.76 -2.75 -4.12
CA GLY A 211 1.31 -3.19 -5.41
C GLY A 211 2.44 -2.34 -5.97
N ARG A 212 2.99 -1.39 -5.21
CA ARG A 212 3.94 -0.41 -5.73
C ARG A 212 5.32 -0.98 -6.09
N ALA A 213 5.77 -2.03 -5.42
CA ALA A 213 7.09 -2.64 -5.65
C ALA A 213 7.14 -4.12 -5.19
N SER A 214 8.18 -4.85 -5.57
CA SER A 214 8.54 -6.18 -5.06
C SER A 214 9.85 -6.13 -4.27
N LEU A 215 10.10 -7.16 -3.46
CA LEU A 215 11.36 -7.30 -2.71
C LEU A 215 11.86 -8.75 -2.74
N THR A 216 13.02 -8.95 -3.36
CA THR A 216 13.73 -10.23 -3.38
C THR A 216 15.02 -10.18 -2.56
N GLU A 217 15.57 -11.36 -2.29
CA GLU A 217 16.84 -11.59 -1.60
C GLU A 217 18.01 -10.95 -2.35
N HIS A 218 17.88 -10.76 -3.66
CA HIS A 218 18.86 -10.11 -4.53
C HIS A 218 18.70 -8.57 -4.56
N ASP A 219 17.55 -8.04 -4.19
CA ASP A 219 17.27 -6.59 -4.19
C ASP A 219 17.82 -5.87 -2.95
N VAL A 220 18.24 -6.65 -1.95
CA VAL A 220 18.66 -6.18 -0.64
C VAL A 220 20.17 -6.34 -0.43
N LEU A 221 20.76 -5.35 0.24
CA LEU A 221 22.19 -5.33 0.58
C LEU A 221 22.54 -6.36 1.65
N ASP A 222 23.79 -6.82 1.72
CA ASP A 222 24.20 -7.80 2.75
C ASP A 222 24.22 -7.21 4.18
N ASP A 223 24.55 -5.93 4.32
CA ASP A 223 24.47 -5.21 5.58
C ASP A 223 23.06 -4.62 5.77
N PRO A 224 22.30 -5.05 6.80
CA PRO A 224 20.96 -4.53 7.03
C PRO A 224 20.92 -3.05 7.45
N ILE A 225 22.00 -2.50 8.04
CA ILE A 225 22.05 -1.08 8.36
C ILE A 225 22.19 -0.26 7.07
N ALA A 226 23.02 -0.73 6.14
CA ALA A 226 23.11 -0.13 4.80
C ALA A 226 21.78 -0.25 4.04
N GLN A 227 21.11 -1.41 4.14
CA GLN A 227 19.78 -1.61 3.55
C GLN A 227 18.72 -0.66 4.15
N PHE A 228 18.75 -0.43 5.46
CA PHE A 228 17.90 0.59 6.09
C PHE A 228 18.22 1.99 5.52
N GLY A 229 19.51 2.34 5.40
CA GLY A 229 19.93 3.62 4.82
C GLY A 229 19.38 3.84 3.41
N LYS A 230 19.48 2.81 2.54
CA LYS A 230 18.90 2.82 1.19
C LYS A 230 17.39 3.14 1.23
N TRP A 231 16.62 2.40 2.03
CA TRP A 231 15.17 2.64 2.12
C TRP A 231 14.81 3.98 2.78
N PHE A 232 15.61 4.44 3.75
CA PHE A 232 15.41 5.73 4.39
C PHE A 232 15.62 6.88 3.40
N GLU A 233 16.65 6.81 2.55
CA GLU A 233 16.84 7.77 1.45
C GLU A 233 15.68 7.75 0.45
N GLU A 234 15.18 6.56 0.10
CA GLU A 234 14.01 6.41 -0.76
C GLU A 234 12.76 7.03 -0.13
N ALA A 235 12.52 6.84 1.17
CA ALA A 235 11.43 7.48 1.92
C ALA A 235 11.54 9.01 1.92
N MET A 236 12.76 9.55 2.08
CA MET A 236 13.02 10.98 1.97
C MET A 236 12.73 11.52 0.56
N ARG A 237 13.18 10.82 -0.50
CA ARG A 237 12.92 11.21 -1.90
C ARG A 237 11.43 11.14 -2.24
N ALA A 238 10.72 10.15 -1.71
CA ALA A 238 9.28 9.99 -1.86
C ALA A 238 8.45 10.99 -1.04
N LYS A 239 9.10 11.83 -0.22
CA LYS A 239 8.45 12.80 0.67
C LYS A 239 7.41 12.15 1.59
N VAL A 240 7.72 10.95 2.08
CA VAL A 240 6.94 10.28 3.13
C VAL A 240 6.76 11.25 4.30
N ASN A 241 5.57 11.29 4.88
CA ASN A 241 5.33 12.14 6.03
C ASN A 241 6.14 11.65 7.26
N GLU A 242 6.98 12.52 7.83
CA GLU A 242 7.87 12.21 8.97
C GLU A 242 8.61 10.87 8.84
N PRO A 243 9.50 10.68 7.84
CA PRO A 243 10.11 9.38 7.55
C PRO A 243 11.04 8.88 8.68
N ASN A 244 11.45 9.78 9.57
CA ASN A 244 12.22 9.49 10.78
C ASN A 244 11.36 9.21 12.03
N ALA A 245 10.03 9.18 11.90
CA ALA A 245 9.16 8.71 12.97
C ALA A 245 9.16 7.18 13.05
N MET A 246 9.27 6.66 14.26
CA MET A 246 9.21 5.23 14.55
C MET A 246 8.40 4.96 15.81
N SER A 247 7.66 3.85 15.83
CA SER A 247 7.09 3.29 17.04
C SER A 247 8.18 2.57 17.85
N VAL A 248 8.30 2.85 19.14
CA VAL A 248 9.15 2.09 20.07
C VAL A 248 8.30 1.33 21.09
N ALA A 249 8.36 0.01 21.01
CA ALA A 249 7.72 -0.90 21.95
C ALA A 249 8.70 -1.33 23.05
N THR A 250 8.26 -1.22 24.31
CA THR A 250 9.01 -1.62 25.51
C THR A 250 8.07 -2.39 26.43
N VAL A 251 8.63 -3.19 27.33
CA VAL A 251 7.89 -4.10 28.21
C VAL A 251 8.23 -3.78 29.66
N ASP A 252 7.24 -3.74 30.55
CA ASP A 252 7.48 -3.61 32.00
C ASP A 252 7.92 -4.92 32.66
N ALA A 253 8.19 -4.85 33.96
CA ALA A 253 8.67 -5.98 34.76
C ALA A 253 7.64 -7.14 34.81
N GLU A 254 6.35 -6.84 34.63
CA GLU A 254 5.26 -7.81 34.59
C GLU A 254 5.03 -8.41 33.20
N GLY A 255 5.81 -8.02 32.19
CA GLY A 255 5.69 -8.54 30.83
C GLY A 255 4.63 -7.81 29.97
N LYS A 256 4.09 -6.68 30.43
CA LYS A 256 3.08 -5.92 29.69
C LYS A 256 3.75 -4.95 28.70
N PRO A 257 3.43 -5.05 27.39
CA PRO A 257 4.00 -4.16 26.40
C PRO A 257 3.34 -2.77 26.44
N SER A 258 4.11 -1.77 26.04
CA SER A 258 3.62 -0.42 25.73
C SER A 258 4.36 0.15 24.54
N SER A 259 3.68 0.98 23.75
CA SER A 259 4.26 1.61 22.56
C SER A 259 3.96 3.10 22.49
N ARG A 260 4.82 3.85 21.79
CA ARG A 260 4.68 5.27 21.45
C ARG A 260 5.56 5.63 20.26
N ILE A 261 5.24 6.72 19.59
CA ILE A 261 6.10 7.29 18.54
C ILE A 261 7.27 8.06 19.17
N VAL A 262 8.45 7.87 18.60
CA VAL A 262 9.66 8.67 18.82
C VAL A 262 10.32 8.97 17.48
N LEU A 263 11.24 9.93 17.44
CA LEU A 263 11.99 10.25 16.24
C LEU A 263 13.39 9.66 16.33
N ILE A 264 13.80 8.88 15.32
CA ILE A 264 15.21 8.53 15.18
C ILE A 264 16.02 9.80 14.88
N LYS A 265 17.22 9.87 15.44
CA LYS A 265 18.16 10.97 15.23
C LYS A 265 19.44 10.54 14.54
N GLN A 266 19.87 9.30 14.78
CA GLN A 266 21.08 8.75 14.18
C GLN A 266 20.90 7.25 13.98
N TYR A 267 21.49 6.71 12.92
CA TYR A 267 21.74 5.29 12.75
C TYR A 267 23.16 5.10 12.20
N ASP A 268 23.86 4.10 12.72
CA ASP A 268 25.18 3.70 12.25
C ASP A 268 25.41 2.21 12.57
N ALA A 269 26.62 1.69 12.34
CA ALA A 269 26.96 0.28 12.59
C ALA A 269 26.69 -0.18 14.05
N ARG A 270 26.61 0.75 15.01
CA ARG A 270 26.29 0.47 16.42
C ARG A 270 24.78 0.34 16.64
N GLY A 271 23.94 0.88 15.76
CA GLY A 271 22.48 0.74 15.82
C GLY A 271 21.71 2.06 15.70
N PHE A 272 20.49 2.08 16.25
CA PHE A 272 19.49 3.13 16.02
C PHE A 272 19.29 3.98 17.27
N THR A 273 19.52 5.29 17.16
CA THR A 273 19.58 6.21 18.31
C THR A 273 18.42 7.21 18.33
N TRP A 274 17.78 7.34 19.49
CA TRP A 274 16.78 8.37 19.79
C TRP A 274 17.04 8.97 21.18
N TYR A 275 16.41 10.10 21.49
CA TYR A 275 16.62 10.81 22.75
C TYR A 275 15.31 10.97 23.50
N THR A 276 15.38 10.86 24.82
CA THR A 276 14.18 10.84 25.67
C THR A 276 14.50 11.22 27.11
N ASN A 277 13.48 11.23 27.96
CA ASN A 277 13.63 11.32 29.40
C ASN A 277 13.74 9.88 29.98
N TYR A 278 14.85 9.59 30.65
CA TYR A 278 15.17 8.29 31.27
C TYR A 278 14.20 7.91 32.38
N GLU A 279 13.53 8.86 33.00
CA GLU A 279 12.51 8.63 34.02
C GLU A 279 11.11 8.45 33.43
N SER A 280 10.91 8.61 32.11
CA SER A 280 9.61 8.35 31.50
C SER A 280 9.19 6.89 31.61
N GLN A 281 7.92 6.56 31.31
CA GLN A 281 7.46 5.17 31.35
C GLN A 281 8.36 4.23 30.53
N LYS A 282 8.72 4.62 29.30
CA LYS A 282 9.64 3.85 28.44
C LYS A 282 11.05 3.77 29.03
N GLY A 283 11.51 4.84 29.67
CA GLY A 283 12.84 4.92 30.25
C GLY A 283 13.00 4.00 31.45
N ARG A 284 11.98 3.94 32.33
CA ARG A 284 11.91 2.99 33.45
C ARG A 284 11.82 1.54 32.96
N GLN A 285 10.91 1.27 32.01
CA GLN A 285 10.79 -0.06 31.40
C GLN A 285 12.10 -0.54 30.77
N LEU A 286 12.83 0.33 30.08
CA LEU A 286 14.15 0.01 29.51
C LEU A 286 15.26 -0.17 30.57
N GLY A 287 15.11 0.45 31.74
CA GLY A 287 15.98 0.23 32.89
C GLY A 287 15.82 -1.19 33.45
N ASP A 288 14.59 -1.69 33.51
CA ASP A 288 14.27 -3.02 34.04
C ASP A 288 14.47 -4.12 32.98
N ASN A 289 14.05 -3.87 31.74
CA ASN A 289 14.16 -4.78 30.60
C ASN A 289 14.76 -4.04 29.39
N PRO A 290 16.03 -4.28 29.05
CA PRO A 290 16.70 -3.53 27.98
C PRO A 290 16.30 -4.00 26.58
N HIS A 291 15.24 -4.79 26.39
CA HIS A 291 14.80 -5.21 25.05
C HIS A 291 13.70 -4.30 24.52
N ALA A 292 13.79 -3.95 23.24
CA ALA A 292 12.79 -3.16 22.55
C ALA A 292 12.59 -3.62 21.11
N ALA A 293 11.45 -3.23 20.54
CA ALA A 293 11.20 -3.32 19.11
C ALA A 293 10.89 -1.93 18.53
N LEU A 294 11.53 -1.60 17.41
CA LEU A 294 11.27 -0.41 16.61
C LEU A 294 10.48 -0.79 15.37
N LEU A 295 9.51 0.04 14.99
CA LEU A 295 8.75 -0.11 13.76
C LEU A 295 8.70 1.23 13.01
N PHE A 296 9.23 1.22 11.79
CA PHE A 296 9.00 2.26 10.79
C PHE A 296 7.86 1.81 9.88
N PHE A 297 6.93 2.69 9.59
CA PHE A 297 5.87 2.47 8.62
C PHE A 297 5.83 3.65 7.65
N TRP A 298 6.21 3.39 6.40
CA TRP A 298 6.18 4.37 5.32
C TRP A 298 5.03 3.99 4.38
N SER A 299 3.83 4.47 4.70
CA SER A 299 2.59 4.06 4.05
C SER A 299 2.59 4.39 2.56
N GLU A 300 3.18 5.51 2.16
CA GLU A 300 3.30 5.96 0.77
C GLU A 300 4.21 5.03 -0.05
N LEU A 301 5.09 4.26 0.58
CA LEU A 301 5.93 3.28 -0.08
C LEU A 301 5.46 1.84 0.14
N GLU A 302 4.38 1.66 0.92
CA GLU A 302 3.89 0.34 1.33
C GLU A 302 4.98 -0.48 2.00
N ARG A 303 5.78 0.16 2.86
CA ARG A 303 6.96 -0.46 3.49
C ARG A 303 6.89 -0.40 5.01
N GLN A 304 7.43 -1.45 5.62
CA GLN A 304 7.70 -1.50 7.03
C GLN A 304 9.13 -1.96 7.28
N VAL A 305 9.78 -1.37 8.29
CA VAL A 305 11.05 -1.88 8.82
C VAL A 305 10.87 -2.16 10.30
N ARG A 306 11.08 -3.42 10.69
CA ARG A 306 11.03 -3.87 12.08
C ARG A 306 12.43 -4.13 12.57
N ILE A 307 12.80 -3.59 13.72
CA ILE A 307 14.13 -3.76 14.30
C ILE A 307 13.97 -4.19 15.75
N GLU A 308 14.61 -5.29 16.13
CA GLU A 308 14.56 -5.85 17.48
C GLU A 308 15.98 -5.95 18.03
N GLY A 309 16.15 -5.63 19.32
CA GLY A 309 17.47 -5.59 19.91
C GLY A 309 17.51 -5.14 21.35
N LYS A 310 18.75 -5.07 21.86
CA LYS A 310 19.05 -4.55 23.20
C LYS A 310 19.27 -3.05 23.12
N VAL A 311 18.76 -2.32 24.09
CA VAL A 311 18.89 -0.87 24.22
C VAL A 311 19.94 -0.54 25.27
N VAL A 312 20.85 0.36 24.90
CA VAL A 312 21.90 0.90 25.79
C VAL A 312 21.77 2.42 25.85
N LYS A 313 22.13 3.02 26.99
CA LYS A 313 22.26 4.49 27.07
C LYS A 313 23.43 4.94 26.20
N THR A 314 23.27 6.04 25.48
CA THR A 314 24.40 6.70 24.83
C THR A 314 25.31 7.33 25.89
N SER A 315 26.52 7.73 25.47
CA SER A 315 27.41 8.49 26.34
C SER A 315 26.79 9.83 26.78
N ALA A 316 27.32 10.39 27.88
CA ALA A 316 26.91 11.72 28.33
C ALA A 316 27.23 12.76 27.26
N GLU A 317 28.38 12.63 26.61
CA GLU A 317 28.88 13.50 25.55
C GLU A 317 27.98 13.46 24.30
N GLU A 318 27.53 12.27 23.87
CA GLU A 318 26.53 12.13 22.79
C GLU A 318 25.20 12.83 23.18
N SER A 319 24.78 12.67 24.44
CA SER A 319 23.56 13.31 24.97
C SER A 319 23.66 14.82 25.05
N ASP A 320 24.80 15.36 25.51
CA ASP A 320 25.07 16.79 25.58
C ASP A 320 25.09 17.39 24.18
N LYS A 321 25.85 16.78 23.26
CA LYS A 321 25.94 17.25 21.87
C LYS A 321 24.56 17.40 21.23
N TYR A 322 23.68 16.41 21.40
CA TYR A 322 22.34 16.48 20.85
C TYR A 322 21.40 17.42 21.64
N PHE A 323 21.52 17.48 22.97
CA PHE A 323 20.71 18.40 23.77
C PHE A 323 20.94 19.86 23.35
N TYR A 324 22.21 20.26 23.28
CA TYR A 324 22.61 21.63 22.97
C TYR A 324 22.40 22.00 21.49
N SER A 325 22.23 21.03 20.58
CA SER A 325 21.85 21.32 19.19
C SER A 325 20.36 21.61 19.01
N ARG A 326 19.52 21.38 20.02
CA ARG A 326 18.06 21.61 19.95
C ARG A 326 17.74 23.10 20.12
N PRO A 327 16.61 23.60 19.58
CA PRO A 327 16.14 24.94 19.90
C PRO A 327 16.01 25.16 21.41
N VAL A 328 16.39 26.33 21.92
CA VAL A 328 16.37 26.67 23.36
C VAL A 328 15.02 26.34 24.01
N LYS A 329 13.90 26.67 23.35
CA LYS A 329 12.55 26.33 23.84
C LYS A 329 12.34 24.82 24.03
N SER A 330 12.90 23.99 23.17
CA SER A 330 12.85 22.53 23.30
C SER A 330 13.74 22.00 24.43
N GLN A 331 14.88 22.67 24.68
CA GLN A 331 15.73 22.37 25.82
C GLN A 331 15.00 22.68 27.14
N ILE A 332 14.40 23.87 27.25
CA ILE A 332 13.57 24.28 28.40
C ILE A 332 12.41 23.31 28.62
N ALA A 333 11.67 22.95 27.56
CA ALA A 333 10.56 22.01 27.67
C ALA A 333 11.00 20.62 28.19
N ALA A 334 12.22 20.18 27.86
CA ALA A 334 12.75 18.92 28.36
C ALA A 334 13.11 18.97 29.85
N ILE A 335 13.49 20.14 30.37
CA ILE A 335 13.76 20.38 31.80
C ILE A 335 12.44 20.52 32.58
N ALA A 336 11.47 21.25 32.02
CA ALA A 336 10.18 21.51 32.67
C ALA A 336 9.30 20.25 32.83
N SER A 337 9.51 19.23 31.99
CA SER A 337 8.63 18.08 31.89
C SER A 337 9.18 16.85 32.62
N GLN A 338 8.49 16.43 33.68
CA GLN A 338 8.59 15.08 34.23
C GLN A 338 7.79 14.12 33.34
N GLN A 339 8.38 13.75 32.21
CA GLN A 339 7.68 13.00 31.16
C GLN A 339 6.99 11.74 31.70
N SER A 340 5.71 11.56 31.35
CA SER A 340 4.84 10.46 31.81
C SER A 340 4.37 10.51 33.27
N ALA A 341 4.77 11.51 34.06
CA ALA A 341 4.16 11.75 35.37
C ALA A 341 2.76 12.38 35.23
N ARG A 342 1.89 12.18 36.22
CA ARG A 342 0.61 12.87 36.31
C ARG A 342 0.85 14.35 36.63
N ILE A 343 0.06 15.24 36.04
CA ILE A 343 0.08 16.68 36.31
C ILE A 343 -1.35 17.16 36.54
N ALA A 344 -1.53 18.14 37.44
CA ALA A 344 -2.86 18.58 37.86
C ALA A 344 -3.65 19.26 36.73
N SER A 345 -2.99 20.09 35.92
CA SER A 345 -3.65 20.85 34.87
C SER A 345 -2.67 21.35 33.79
N ARG A 346 -3.23 21.94 32.73
CA ARG A 346 -2.48 22.58 31.65
C ARG A 346 -1.70 23.80 32.16
N GLU A 347 -2.32 24.59 33.03
CA GLU A 347 -1.74 25.80 33.63
C GLU A 347 -0.52 25.44 34.48
N GLN A 348 -0.56 24.33 35.21
CA GLN A 348 0.61 23.84 35.95
C GLN A 348 1.75 23.43 35.00
N MET A 349 1.44 22.88 33.82
CA MET A 349 2.45 22.54 32.83
C MET A 349 3.15 23.79 32.26
N GLU A 350 2.39 24.85 32.02
CA GLU A 350 2.89 26.14 31.55
C GLU A 350 3.72 26.85 32.64
N ALA A 351 3.25 26.83 33.89
CA ALA A 351 4.01 27.35 35.02
C ALA A 351 5.36 26.63 35.21
N ASN A 352 5.41 25.30 35.03
CA ASN A 352 6.68 24.55 35.06
C ASN A 352 7.62 24.98 33.93
N TYR A 353 7.08 25.27 32.74
CA TYR A 353 7.86 25.77 31.61
C TYR A 353 8.45 27.14 31.91
N ASP A 354 7.64 28.08 32.41
CA ASP A 354 8.08 29.44 32.74
C ASP A 354 9.12 29.43 33.86
N ALA A 355 8.95 28.58 34.87
CA ALA A 355 9.94 28.39 35.94
C ALA A 355 11.28 27.86 35.39
N ALA A 356 11.25 26.86 34.49
CA ALA A 356 12.45 26.35 33.84
C ALA A 356 13.11 27.39 32.92
N ALA A 357 12.31 28.21 32.23
CA ALA A 357 12.79 29.29 31.38
C ALA A 357 13.50 30.38 32.20
N ALA A 358 12.94 30.74 33.37
CA ALA A 358 13.52 31.74 34.27
C ALA A 358 14.88 31.30 34.85
N VAL A 359 15.07 30.00 35.10
CA VAL A 359 16.34 29.46 35.60
C VAL A 359 17.36 29.27 34.47
N GLY A 360 16.93 28.70 33.33
CA GLY A 360 17.82 28.32 32.24
C GLY A 360 18.25 29.47 31.33
N GLY A 361 17.45 30.54 31.23
CA GLY A 361 17.72 31.67 30.33
C GLY A 361 18.00 31.21 28.89
N GLU A 362 19.06 31.77 28.29
CA GLU A 362 19.53 31.39 26.94
C GLU A 362 20.43 30.14 26.93
N HIS A 363 20.80 29.62 28.10
CA HIS A 363 21.75 28.50 28.24
C HIS A 363 21.22 27.39 29.17
N PRO A 364 20.11 26.71 28.83
CA PRO A 364 19.60 25.60 29.63
C PRO A 364 20.64 24.48 29.74
N VAL A 365 20.86 23.94 30.94
CA VAL A 365 21.78 22.81 31.17
C VAL A 365 21.03 21.49 30.98
N ARG A 366 21.64 20.51 30.32
CA ARG A 366 21.03 19.19 30.15
C ARG A 366 20.83 18.53 31.53
N PRO A 367 19.61 18.13 31.90
CA PRO A 367 19.39 17.40 33.14
C PRO A 367 19.85 15.94 33.02
N GLU A 368 20.31 15.34 34.12
CA GLU A 368 20.81 13.95 34.15
C GLU A 368 19.77 12.92 33.69
N TYR A 369 18.48 13.18 33.96
CA TYR A 369 17.37 12.35 33.52
C TYR A 369 17.05 12.46 32.03
N TRP A 370 17.80 13.24 31.24
CA TRP A 370 17.60 13.35 29.80
C TRP A 370 18.83 12.91 29.02
N GLY A 371 18.62 12.09 27.99
CA GLY A 371 19.69 11.70 27.09
C GLY A 371 19.28 10.68 26.04
N GLY A 372 20.29 10.09 25.39
CA GLY A 372 20.10 9.16 24.29
C GLY A 372 19.97 7.71 24.75
N TYR A 373 19.19 6.96 23.97
CA TYR A 373 19.19 5.51 23.91
C TYR A 373 19.58 5.06 22.51
N ARG A 374 20.31 3.95 22.43
CA ARG A 374 20.68 3.28 21.17
C ARG A 374 20.23 1.83 21.24
N LEU A 375 19.44 1.40 20.25
CA LEU A 375 19.11 -0.01 20.07
C LEU A 375 20.20 -0.66 19.20
N GLU A 376 20.86 -1.67 19.76
CA GLU A 376 21.81 -2.56 19.12
C GLU A 376 21.04 -3.73 18.49
N PRO A 377 20.91 -3.77 17.15
CA PRO A 377 20.00 -4.70 16.50
C PRO A 377 20.56 -6.12 16.51
N VAL A 378 19.68 -7.08 16.78
CA VAL A 378 19.93 -8.52 16.58
C VAL A 378 19.04 -9.11 15.50
N ARG A 379 17.97 -8.40 15.14
CA ARG A 379 17.05 -8.78 14.07
C ARG A 379 16.52 -7.54 13.36
N ILE A 380 16.55 -7.53 12.03
CA ILE A 380 15.98 -6.47 11.19
C ILE A 380 15.14 -7.10 10.09
N GLU A 381 13.89 -6.73 9.96
CA GLU A 381 12.98 -7.23 8.92
C GLU A 381 12.51 -6.09 8.03
N PHE A 382 12.64 -6.31 6.73
CA PHE A 382 12.16 -5.45 5.65
C PHE A 382 10.91 -6.10 5.06
N TRP A 383 9.79 -5.40 5.17
CA TRP A 383 8.50 -5.82 4.66
C TRP A 383 8.07 -4.88 3.53
N GLN A 384 7.64 -5.44 2.42
CA GLN A 384 7.12 -4.73 1.26
C GLN A 384 5.70 -5.23 0.96
N GLY A 385 4.77 -4.29 0.88
CA GLY A 385 3.39 -4.54 0.50
C GLY A 385 3.31 -5.14 -0.90
N ARG A 386 2.46 -6.15 -1.05
CA ARG A 386 2.18 -6.88 -2.29
C ARG A 386 0.69 -7.19 -2.34
N ARG A 387 0.22 -7.45 -3.56
CA ARG A 387 -1.19 -7.77 -3.82
C ARG A 387 -1.59 -9.03 -3.08
N SER A 388 -2.89 -9.19 -2.84
CA SER A 388 -3.46 -10.40 -2.23
C SER A 388 -2.93 -10.73 -0.83
N ARG A 389 -2.32 -9.75 -0.14
CA ARG A 389 -1.64 -9.92 1.16
C ARG A 389 -0.45 -10.88 1.16
N PHE A 390 0.03 -11.27 -0.03
CA PHE A 390 1.18 -12.16 -0.16
C PHE A 390 2.48 -11.36 -0.15
N HIS A 391 2.75 -10.72 0.99
CA HIS A 391 3.81 -9.72 1.18
C HIS A 391 5.22 -10.31 1.09
N ASP A 392 6.15 -9.49 0.59
CA ASP A 392 7.57 -9.84 0.62
C ASP A 392 8.15 -9.47 1.99
N ARG A 393 8.84 -10.44 2.61
CA ARG A 393 9.44 -10.29 3.94
C ARG A 393 10.86 -10.84 3.92
N ILE A 394 11.85 -9.97 4.01
CA ILE A 394 13.25 -10.36 4.15
C ILE A 394 13.73 -9.98 5.55
N VAL A 395 14.21 -10.97 6.29
CA VAL A 395 14.75 -10.80 7.64
C VAL A 395 16.25 -11.03 7.67
N TYR A 396 16.92 -10.22 8.48
CA TYR A 396 18.31 -10.34 8.86
C TYR A 396 18.37 -10.74 10.32
N VAL A 397 19.06 -11.83 10.62
CA VAL A 397 19.28 -12.32 11.99
C VAL A 397 20.77 -12.34 12.27
N LYS A 398 21.17 -11.61 13.32
CA LYS A 398 22.57 -11.50 13.73
C LYS A 398 23.04 -12.83 14.31
N GLN A 399 24.13 -13.35 13.78
CA GLN A 399 24.76 -14.59 14.20
C GLN A 399 25.74 -14.34 15.35
N ALA A 400 26.15 -15.43 16.01
CA ALA A 400 27.07 -15.37 17.15
C ALA A 400 28.47 -14.81 16.78
N ASP A 401 28.90 -14.98 15.53
CA ASP A 401 30.16 -14.42 15.00
C ASP A 401 30.04 -12.95 14.58
N GLY A 402 28.86 -12.34 14.74
CA GLY A 402 28.56 -10.96 14.37
C GLY A 402 28.13 -10.77 12.91
N SER A 403 28.13 -11.82 12.08
CA SER A 403 27.60 -11.78 10.72
C SER A 403 26.07 -11.71 10.71
N TRP A 404 25.49 -11.38 9.55
CA TRP A 404 24.04 -11.36 9.35
C TRP A 404 23.61 -12.48 8.42
N MET A 405 22.67 -13.30 8.88
CA MET A 405 22.00 -14.30 8.05
C MET A 405 20.73 -13.69 7.46
N LYS A 406 20.56 -13.81 6.14
CA LYS A 406 19.37 -13.36 5.41
C LYS A 406 18.41 -14.52 5.17
N GLU A 407 17.12 -14.30 5.42
CA GLU A 407 16.06 -15.29 5.19
C GLU A 407 14.79 -14.61 4.65
N ARG A 408 13.98 -15.36 3.90
CA ARG A 408 12.61 -14.97 3.54
C ARG A 408 11.61 -15.56 4.51
N LEU A 409 10.64 -14.75 4.92
CA LEU A 409 9.52 -15.19 5.76
C LEU A 409 8.24 -15.26 4.93
N GLN A 410 7.36 -16.21 5.28
CA GLN A 410 5.99 -16.23 4.75
C GLN A 410 5.21 -15.01 5.29
N PRO A 411 4.31 -14.42 4.49
CA PRO A 411 3.53 -13.24 4.88
C PRO A 411 2.52 -13.50 6.01
#